data_AF-A0A090V8P8-F1
#
_entry.id   AF-A0A090V8P8-F1
#
_cell.length_a   1.000
_cell.length_b   1.000
_cell.length_c   1.000
_cell.angle_alpha   90.00
_cell.angle_beta   90.00
_cell.angle_gamma   90.00
#
_symmetry.space_group_name_H-M   'P 1'
#
loop_
_entity.id
_entity.type
_entity.pdbx_description
1 polymer ?
#
loop_
_entity_poly.entity_id
_entity_poly.type
_entity_poly.pdbx_seq_one_letter_code
_entity_poly.pdbx_strand_id
1 'polypeptide(L)' 'MNQLDFKPQIYGANFKLIENKTTVDSLRDLNIKLIPWTVNNEEDIKRMIELQVDGIITDYPERVLNLLD' A
#
# COMPACT_ATOMS: atom_id res chain seq x y z
N MET A 1 14.76 13.41 -12.30
CA MET A 1 13.62 12.47 -12.17
C MET A 1 12.47 13.05 -12.98
N ASN A 2 12.25 12.57 -14.21
CA ASN A 2 11.15 12.93 -15.12
C ASN A 2 10.92 11.74 -16.07
N GLN A 3 10.55 10.58 -15.49
CA GLN A 3 10.36 9.34 -16.27
C GLN A 3 8.89 9.04 -16.59
N LEU A 4 7.95 9.77 -15.99
CA LEU A 4 6.52 9.66 -16.24
C LEU A 4 6.00 11.03 -16.68
N ASP A 5 5.37 11.08 -17.84
CA ASP A 5 4.71 12.25 -18.42
C ASP A 5 3.22 12.34 -18.01
N PHE A 6 2.74 11.37 -17.23
CA PHE A 6 1.39 11.33 -16.69
C PHE A 6 1.40 11.01 -15.19
N LYS A 7 0.26 11.29 -14.56
CA LYS A 7 0.01 11.00 -13.16
C LYS A 7 -0.77 9.69 -13.03
N PRO A 8 -0.19 8.63 -12.45
CA PRO A 8 -0.90 7.37 -12.31
C PRO A 8 -2.02 7.48 -11.28
N GLN A 9 -3.07 6.67 -11.44
CA GLN A 9 -4.15 6.57 -10.45
C GLN A 9 -3.77 5.67 -9.28
N ILE A 10 -2.86 4.73 -9.50
CA ILE A 10 -2.42 3.74 -8.51
C ILE A 10 -0.90 3.67 -8.54
N TYR A 11 -0.27 3.69 -7.36
CA TYR A 11 1.12 3.37 -7.15
C TYR A 11 1.22 2.00 -6.46
N GLY A 12 1.70 1.00 -7.20
CA GLY A 12 1.91 -0.36 -6.70
C GLY A 12 3.38 -0.63 -6.47
N ALA A 13 3.81 -0.63 -5.20
CA ALA A 13 5.22 -0.76 -4.82
C ALA A 13 5.45 -1.95 -3.90
N ASN A 14 6.72 -2.36 -3.75
CA ASN A 14 7.09 -3.31 -2.72
C ASN A 14 6.76 -2.73 -1.33
N PHE A 15 6.03 -3.47 -0.51
CA PHE A 15 5.55 -3.00 0.80
C PHE A 15 6.67 -2.55 1.75
N LYS A 16 7.89 -3.07 1.58
CA LYS A 16 9.06 -2.69 2.38
C LYS A 16 9.50 -1.24 2.15
N LEU A 17 9.12 -0.64 1.01
CA LEU A 17 9.42 0.76 0.70
C LEU A 17 8.44 1.75 1.36
N ILE A 18 7.33 1.25 1.90
CA ILE A 18 6.35 2.08 2.60
C ILE A 18 6.77 2.09 4.06
N GLU A 19 7.60 3.05 4.45
CA GLU A 19 8.18 3.10 5.80
C GLU A 19 7.20 3.65 6.84
N ASN A 20 6.46 4.70 6.47
CA ASN A 20 5.67 5.51 7.40
C ASN A 20 4.44 6.14 6.71
N LYS A 21 3.61 6.80 7.52
CA LYS A 21 2.35 7.42 7.08
C LYS A 21 2.58 8.58 6.10
N THR A 22 3.68 9.31 6.23
CA THR A 22 4.03 10.44 5.35
C THR A 22 4.08 10.01 3.88
N THR A 23 4.60 8.82 3.58
CA THR A 23 4.58 8.27 2.22
C THR A 23 3.16 8.10 1.70
N VAL A 24 2.27 7.53 2.52
CA VAL A 24 0.86 7.31 2.17
C VAL A 24 0.14 8.64 1.93
N ASP A 25 0.34 9.60 2.83
CA ASP A 25 -0.33 10.90 2.79
C ASP A 25 0.14 11.72 1.58
N SER A 26 1.44 11.69 1.26
CA SER A 26 1.96 12.37 0.06
C SER A 26 1.35 11.86 -1.24
N LEU A 27 1.08 10.55 -1.35
CA LEU A 27 0.40 9.97 -2.51
C LEU A 27 -1.09 10.34 -2.52
N ARG A 28 -1.71 10.37 -1.34
CA ARG A 28 -3.12 10.78 -1.17
C ARG A 28 -3.36 12.23 -1.51
N ASP A 29 -2.46 13.15 -1.16
CA ASP A 29 -2.51 14.56 -1.57
C ASP A 29 -2.39 14.71 -3.09
N LEU A 30 -1.68 13.78 -3.71
CA LEU A 30 -1.63 13.62 -5.15
C LEU A 30 -2.82 12.81 -5.68
N ASN A 31 -3.89 12.48 -4.94
CA ASN A 31 -4.98 11.63 -5.46
C ASN A 31 -4.49 10.31 -6.13
N ILE A 32 -3.36 9.77 -5.67
CA ILE A 32 -2.79 8.50 -6.12
C ILE A 32 -3.08 7.47 -5.03
N LYS A 33 -3.72 6.36 -5.40
CA LYS A 33 -3.98 5.25 -4.48
C LYS A 33 -2.71 4.42 -4.29
N LEU A 34 -2.40 4.03 -3.06
CA LEU A 34 -1.26 3.18 -2.74
C LEU A 34 -1.72 1.73 -2.50
N ILE A 35 -1.25 0.81 -3.33
CA ILE A 35 -1.61 -0.63 -3.26
C ILE A 35 -0.33 -1.49 -3.28
N PRO A 36 0.32 -1.75 -2.13
CA PRO A 36 1.55 -2.54 -2.07
C PRO A 36 1.39 -4.01 -2.46
N TRP A 37 2.49 -4.57 -2.95
CA TRP A 37 2.69 -6.00 -3.21
C TRP A 37 4.01 -6.49 -2.58
N THR A 38 4.24 -7.79 -2.36
CA THR A 38 3.24 -8.82 -2.04
C THR A 38 3.30 -9.02 -0.53
N VAL A 39 2.19 -8.76 0.18
CA VAL A 39 2.18 -8.70 1.66
C VAL A 39 1.57 -9.98 2.22
N ASN A 40 2.43 -10.92 2.62
CA ASN A 40 2.00 -12.27 2.99
C ASN A 40 1.99 -12.54 4.50
N ASN A 41 2.81 -11.83 5.27
CA ASN A 41 2.91 -12.04 6.72
C ASN A 41 1.89 -11.19 7.47
N GLU A 42 1.31 -11.72 8.54
CA GLU A 42 0.30 -11.00 9.33
C GLU A 42 0.82 -9.68 9.92
N GLU A 43 2.06 -9.65 10.40
CA GLU A 43 2.66 -8.42 10.95
C GLU A 43 2.77 -7.33 9.88
N ASP A 44 3.19 -7.70 8.66
CA ASP A 44 3.29 -6.77 7.55
C ASP A 44 1.89 -6.30 7.09
N ILE A 45 0.90 -7.21 7.08
CA ILE A 45 -0.50 -6.87 6.77
C ILE A 45 -1.04 -5.86 7.78
N LYS A 46 -0.89 -6.13 9.09
CA LYS A 46 -1.30 -5.21 10.17
C LYS A 46 -0.66 -3.85 10.00
N ARG A 47 0.66 -3.82 9.75
CA ARG A 47 1.40 -2.59 9.49
C ARG A 47 0.84 -1.82 8.28
N MET A 48 0.52 -2.49 7.17
CA MET A 48 -0.07 -1.83 6.00
C MET A 48 -1.48 -1.28 6.28
N ILE A 49 -2.29 -2.01 7.05
CA ILE A 49 -3.62 -1.55 7.52
C ILE A 49 -3.49 -0.32 8.41
N GLU A 50 -2.57 -0.33 9.38
CA GLU A 50 -2.29 0.80 10.28
C GLU A 50 -1.82 2.05 9.51
N LEU A 51 -1.02 1.86 8.47
CA LEU A 51 -0.61 2.94 7.56
C LEU A 51 -1.75 3.42 6.64
N GLN A 52 -2.90 2.76 6.65
CA GLN A 52 -4.09 3.08 5.87
C GLN A 52 -3.83 3.14 4.37
N VAL A 53 -3.13 2.12 3.84
CA VAL A 53 -3.00 1.93 2.39
C VAL A 53 -4.37 1.65 1.76
N ASP A 54 -4.52 1.94 0.46
CA ASP A 54 -5.81 1.85 -0.22
C ASP A 54 -6.16 0.42 -0.69
N GLY A 55 -5.21 -0.51 -0.59
CA GLY A 55 -5.40 -1.93 -0.87
C GLY A 55 -4.12 -2.73 -0.59
N ILE A 56 -4.23 -4.06 -0.57
CA ILE A 56 -3.10 -4.96 -0.35
C ILE A 56 -3.14 -6.04 -1.43
N ILE A 57 -2.01 -6.26 -2.12
CA ILE A 57 -1.79 -7.41 -3.00
C ILE A 57 -1.10 -8.49 -2.16
N THR A 58 -1.73 -9.66 -2.06
CA THR A 58 -1.29 -10.79 -1.23
C THR A 58 -1.63 -12.11 -1.90
N ASP A 59 -0.86 -13.15 -1.58
CA ASP A 59 -1.19 -14.53 -1.95
C ASP A 59 -2.20 -15.16 -0.98
N TYR A 60 -2.46 -14.50 0.16
CA TYR A 60 -3.27 -14.99 1.28
C TYR A 60 -4.39 -14.00 1.66
N PRO A 61 -5.39 -13.78 0.80
CA PRO A 61 -6.45 -12.79 1.04
C PRO A 61 -7.23 -13.05 2.32
N GLU A 62 -7.37 -14.32 2.73
CA GLU A 62 -8.03 -14.70 3.97
C GLU A 62 -7.37 -14.09 5.21
N ARG A 63 -6.04 -13.94 5.22
CA ARG A 63 -5.33 -13.34 6.35
C ARG A 63 -5.63 -11.86 6.48
N VAL A 64 -5.81 -11.17 5.34
CA VAL A 64 -6.19 -9.76 5.33
C VAL A 64 -7.62 -9.61 5.83
N LEU A 65 -8.55 -10.44 5.35
CA LEU A 65 -9.95 -10.39 5.77
C LEU A 65 -10.11 -10.65 7.27
N ASN A 66 -9.43 -11.67 7.82
CA ASN A 66 -9.47 -12.00 9.25
C ASN A 66 -8.95 -10.88 10.16
N LEU A 67 -8.18 -9.92 9.63
CA LEU A 67 -7.64 -8.78 10.37
C LEU A 67 -8.47 -7.50 10.21
N LEU A 68 -9.50 -7.52 9.35
CA LEU A 68 -10.42 -6.40 9.12
C LEU A 68 -11.78 -6.58 9.81
N ASP A 69 -12.09 -7.80 10.26
CA ASP A 69 -13.24 -8.12 11.11
C ASP A 69 -13.06 -7.58 12.55
#